data_AF-A0A5C6DYD6-F1
#
_entry.id   AF-A0A5C6DYD6-F1
#
_cell.length_a   1.000
_cell.length_b   1.000
_cell.length_c   1.000
_cell.angle_alpha   90.00
_cell.angle_beta   90.00
_cell.angle_gamma   90.00
#
_symmetry.space_group_name_H-M   'P 1'
#
loop_
_entity.id
_entity.type
_entity.pdbx_description
1 polymer ?
#
loop_
_entity_poly.entity_id
_entity_poly.type
_entity_poly.pdbx_seq_one_letter_code
_entity_poly.pdbx_strand_id
1 'polypeptide(L)'
;MSERKARRSRHLVDREVQGGLLRKIAIHWVIFFVCNAVALVIWIRLFESPDADWNATIRATFQRFFPFFIITMALIPAFVLDTLKLTHRFAGPLLRFRAALADVSAGHSVAPLVFRNNDFWQKLAADFNSVVGRCEGLTAPADCHRDNQSEA
;
A
#
# COMPACT_ATOMS: atom_id res chain seq x y z
N MET A 1 -21.70 -17.20 -34.04
CA MET A 1 -20.77 -16.05 -34.21
C MET A 1 -21.11 -15.00 -33.17
N SER A 2 -20.10 -14.35 -32.59
CA SER A 2 -20.15 -13.29 -31.57
C SER A 2 -20.10 -13.75 -30.10
N GLU A 3 -18.91 -14.20 -29.68
CA GLU A 3 -18.51 -14.18 -28.26
C GLU A 3 -18.51 -12.73 -27.74
N ARG A 4 -19.31 -12.46 -26.70
CA ARG A 4 -19.24 -11.19 -25.97
C ARG A 4 -17.93 -11.16 -25.18
N LYS A 5 -16.93 -10.48 -25.74
CA LYS A 5 -15.66 -10.16 -25.10
C LYS A 5 -15.94 -9.39 -23.80
N ALA A 6 -15.92 -10.10 -22.67
CA ALA A 6 -16.10 -9.51 -21.36
C ALA A 6 -15.09 -8.37 -21.16
N ARG A 7 -15.64 -7.19 -20.93
CA ARG A 7 -14.95 -5.91 -20.85
C ARG A 7 -14.02 -5.95 -19.64
N ARG A 8 -12.73 -6.25 -19.87
CA ARG A 8 -11.64 -6.20 -18.87
C ARG A 8 -11.71 -4.84 -18.17
N SER A 9 -12.27 -4.79 -16.97
CA SER A 9 -12.38 -3.55 -16.22
C SER A 9 -10.97 -3.10 -15.92
N ARG A 10 -10.59 -1.99 -16.54
CA ARG A 10 -9.39 -1.25 -16.22
C ARG A 10 -9.52 -0.86 -14.75
N HIS A 11 -8.95 -1.66 -13.85
CA HIS A 11 -8.63 -1.30 -12.48
C HIS A 11 -7.47 -0.29 -12.52
N LEU A 12 -7.74 0.83 -13.18
CA LEU A 12 -6.97 2.07 -13.25
C LEU A 12 -7.52 3.08 -12.22
N VAL A 13 -8.40 2.64 -11.32
CA VAL A 13 -9.21 3.50 -10.44
C VAL A 13 -8.46 3.87 -9.15
N ASP A 14 -7.39 3.17 -8.77
CA ASP A 14 -6.74 3.44 -7.49
C ASP A 14 -5.81 4.68 -7.49
N ARG A 15 -5.75 5.44 -8.60
CA ARG A 15 -5.06 6.74 -8.64
C ARG A 15 -5.74 7.81 -7.78
N GLU A 16 -7.05 7.70 -7.57
CA GLU A 16 -7.83 8.68 -6.82
C GLU A 16 -7.71 8.46 -5.30
N VAL A 17 -7.72 7.19 -4.86
CA VAL A 17 -7.48 6.80 -3.45
C VAL A 17 -6.01 6.98 -3.07
N GLN A 18 -5.06 6.62 -3.95
CA GLN A 18 -3.64 6.88 -3.74
C GLN A 18 -3.32 8.38 -3.76
N GLY A 19 -3.98 9.17 -4.61
CA GLY A 19 -3.89 10.63 -4.61
C GLY A 19 -4.41 11.23 -3.29
N GLY A 20 -5.47 10.67 -2.72
CA GLY A 20 -5.99 11.07 -1.41
C GLY A 20 -5.01 10.82 -0.27
N LEU A 21 -4.38 9.65 -0.22
CA LEU A 21 -3.33 9.34 0.76
C LEU A 21 -2.12 10.26 0.57
N LEU A 22 -1.69 10.46 -0.68
CA LEU A 22 -0.55 11.31 -1.00
C LEU A 22 -0.79 12.77 -0.61
N ARG A 23 -1.99 13.29 -0.86
CA ARG A 23 -2.40 14.63 -0.43
C ARG A 23 -2.39 14.74 1.08
N LYS A 24 -2.88 13.74 1.81
CA LYS A 24 -2.82 13.73 3.28
C LYS A 24 -1.38 13.74 3.78
N ILE A 25 -0.50 12.92 3.22
CA ILE A 25 0.92 12.89 3.58
C ILE A 25 1.55 14.25 3.32
N ALA A 26 1.36 14.83 2.12
CA ALA A 26 1.88 16.15 1.78
C ALA A 26 1.37 17.25 2.72
N ILE A 27 0.07 17.25 3.06
CA ILE A 27 -0.51 18.21 4.01
C ILE A 27 0.12 18.09 5.40
N HIS A 28 0.21 16.87 5.96
CA HIS A 28 0.85 16.66 7.26
C HIS A 28 2.31 17.12 7.24
N TRP A 29 2.99 16.95 6.12
CA TRP A 29 4.36 17.36 5.93
C TRP A 29 4.52 18.88 5.89
N VAL A 30 3.62 19.58 5.17
CA VAL A 30 3.56 21.06 5.18
C VAL A 30 3.27 21.58 6.58
N ILE A 31 2.32 20.96 7.30
CA ILE A 31 2.01 21.32 8.68
C ILE A 31 3.24 21.11 9.57
N PHE A 32 3.90 19.96 9.47
CA PHE A 32 5.12 19.65 10.22
C PHE A 32 6.22 20.67 9.94
N PHE A 33 6.43 21.01 8.67
CA PHE A 33 7.41 22.01 8.24
C PHE A 33 7.11 23.39 8.81
N VAL A 34 5.87 23.85 8.72
CA VAL A 34 5.43 25.15 9.27
C VAL A 34 5.60 25.18 10.78
N CYS A 35 5.17 24.12 11.49
CA CYS A 35 5.38 24.01 12.93
C CYS A 35 6.86 24.05 13.31
N ASN A 36 7.72 23.36 12.56
CA ASN A 36 9.17 23.39 12.78
C ASN A 36 9.75 24.80 12.55
N ALA A 37 9.36 25.46 11.46
CA ALA A 37 9.81 26.82 11.16
C ALA A 37 9.38 27.81 12.24
N VAL A 38 8.14 27.74 12.72
CA VAL A 38 7.63 28.57 13.82
C VAL A 38 8.38 28.28 15.11
N ALA A 39 8.62 27.00 15.44
CA ALA A 39 9.39 26.61 16.62
C ALA A 39 10.82 27.17 16.58
N LEU A 40 11.49 27.14 15.42
CA LEU A 40 12.83 27.73 15.25
C LEU A 40 12.82 29.24 15.42
N VAL A 41 11.82 29.95 14.87
CA VAL A 41 11.67 31.40 15.05
C VAL A 41 11.47 31.75 16.52
N ILE A 42 10.58 31.03 17.23
CA ILE A 42 10.35 31.23 18.66
C ILE A 42 11.63 30.93 19.45
N TRP A 43 12.37 29.87 19.11
CA TRP A 43 13.62 29.50 19.76
C TRP A 43 14.67 30.60 19.64
N ILE A 44 14.94 31.10 18.43
CA ILE A 44 15.91 32.18 18.19
C ILE A 44 15.49 33.43 18.96
N ARG A 45 14.20 33.76 18.93
CA ARG A 45 13.66 34.92 19.65
C ARG A 45 13.82 34.78 21.16
N LEU A 46 13.60 33.60 21.73
CA LEU A 46 13.67 33.40 23.18
C LEU A 46 15.11 33.35 23.71
N PHE A 47 16.02 32.71 22.97
CA PHE A 47 17.36 32.37 23.47
C PHE A 47 18.52 33.14 22.84
N GLU A 48 18.37 33.61 21.59
CA GLU A 48 19.48 34.21 20.84
C GLU A 48 19.31 35.71 20.64
N SER A 49 18.08 36.20 20.49
CA SER A 49 17.80 37.62 20.25
C SER A 49 16.42 38.06 20.77
N PRO A 50 16.24 38.22 22.10
CA PRO A 50 14.96 38.60 22.71
C PRO A 50 14.47 40.00 22.36
N ASP A 51 15.38 40.92 22.07
CA ASP A 51 15.08 42.32 21.73
C ASP A 51 14.97 42.58 20.22
N ALA A 52 15.18 41.55 19.39
CA ALA A 52 15.12 41.70 17.94
C ALA A 52 13.67 41.82 17.43
N ASP A 53 13.49 42.63 16.40
CA ASP A 53 12.22 42.73 15.68
C ASP A 53 11.85 41.40 15.01
N TRP A 54 10.56 41.08 14.94
CA TRP A 54 10.05 39.84 14.37
C TRP A 54 10.53 39.61 12.93
N ASN A 55 10.58 40.67 12.12
CA ASN A 55 11.05 40.56 10.74
C ASN A 55 12.54 40.21 10.65
N ALA A 56 13.34 40.74 11.58
CA ALA A 56 14.77 40.44 11.66
C ALA A 56 14.99 38.98 12.08
N THR A 57 14.27 38.49 13.09
CA THR A 57 14.34 37.09 13.51
C THR A 57 13.93 36.13 12.41
N ILE A 58 12.81 36.38 11.72
CA ILE A 58 12.35 35.54 10.61
C ILE A 58 13.41 35.51 9.50
N ARG A 59 13.94 36.68 9.10
CA ARG A 59 14.99 36.75 8.07
C ARG A 59 16.25 35.98 8.47
N ALA A 60 16.70 36.13 9.72
CA ALA A 60 17.85 35.43 10.26
C ALA A 60 17.64 33.91 10.25
N THR A 61 16.47 33.43 10.68
CA THR A 61 16.09 32.02 10.60
C THR A 61 16.12 31.52 9.15
N PHE A 62 15.49 32.25 8.22
CA PHE A 62 15.48 31.86 6.82
C PHE A 62 16.87 31.82 6.22
N GLN A 63 17.75 32.80 6.49
CA GLN A 63 19.11 32.82 5.97
C GLN A 63 19.98 31.69 6.54
N ARG A 64 19.86 31.42 7.84
CA ARG A 64 20.67 30.39 8.52
C ARG A 64 20.23 28.97 8.16
N PHE A 65 18.93 28.75 8.00
CA PHE A 65 18.34 27.45 7.73
C PHE A 65 17.86 27.29 6.27
N PHE A 66 18.21 28.21 5.37
CA PHE A 66 17.86 28.13 3.95
C PHE A 66 18.25 26.78 3.31
N PRO A 67 19.48 26.27 3.51
CA PRO A 67 19.87 24.98 2.92
C PRO A 67 19.02 23.83 3.47
N PHE A 68 18.67 23.87 4.75
CA PHE A 68 17.81 22.88 5.38
C PHE A 68 16.43 22.88 4.73
N PHE A 69 15.80 24.05 4.59
CA PHE A 69 14.49 24.16 3.94
C PHE A 69 14.49 23.64 2.49
N ILE A 70 15.55 23.90 1.73
CA ILE A 70 15.68 23.36 0.36
C ILE A 70 15.76 21.83 0.39
N ILE A 71 16.63 21.26 1.24
CA ILE A 71 16.80 19.81 1.34
C ILE A 71 15.51 19.14 1.75
N THR A 72 14.85 19.68 2.77
CA THR A 72 13.53 19.26 3.25
C THR A 72 12.54 19.30 2.08
N MET A 73 12.36 20.42 1.39
CA MET A 73 11.44 20.50 0.25
C MET A 73 11.78 19.50 -0.88
N ALA A 74 13.07 19.30 -1.16
CA ALA A 74 13.55 18.35 -2.18
C ALA A 74 13.35 16.87 -1.79
N LEU A 75 13.22 16.56 -0.50
CA LEU A 75 12.89 15.21 -0.04
C LEU A 75 11.43 14.85 -0.32
N ILE A 76 10.51 15.83 -0.43
CA ILE A 76 9.08 15.55 -0.62
C ILE A 76 8.84 14.72 -1.88
N PRO A 77 9.31 15.12 -3.09
CA PRO A 77 9.06 14.35 -4.30
C PRO A 77 9.71 12.96 -4.24
N ALA A 78 10.91 12.85 -3.66
CA ALA A 78 11.61 11.57 -3.52
C ALA A 78 10.82 10.61 -2.65
N PHE A 79 10.36 11.06 -1.48
CA PHE A 79 9.59 10.25 -0.54
C PHE A 79 8.21 9.87 -1.08
N VAL A 80 7.54 10.82 -1.75
CA VAL A 80 6.28 10.60 -2.47
C VAL A 80 6.45 9.52 -3.52
N LEU A 81 7.46 9.64 -4.39
CA LEU A 81 7.70 8.67 -5.46
C LEU A 81 8.04 7.28 -4.91
N ASP A 82 8.82 7.21 -3.84
CA ASP A 82 9.20 5.95 -3.22
C ASP A 82 7.99 5.26 -2.56
N THR A 83 7.22 6.01 -1.78
CA THR A 83 5.97 5.51 -1.16
C THR A 83 5.00 5.00 -2.22
N LEU A 84 4.81 5.75 -3.30
CA LEU A 84 3.95 5.34 -4.41
C LEU A 84 4.43 4.06 -5.08
N LYS A 85 5.74 3.93 -5.36
CA LYS A 85 6.32 2.71 -5.94
C LYS A 85 6.07 1.51 -5.04
N LEU A 86 6.23 1.69 -3.74
CA LEU A 86 6.02 0.66 -2.73
C LEU A 86 4.53 0.26 -2.73
N THR A 87 3.59 1.20 -2.58
CA THR A 87 2.15 0.91 -2.64
C THR A 87 1.74 0.22 -3.94
N HIS A 88 2.23 0.67 -5.09
CA HIS A 88 1.94 0.03 -6.39
C HIS A 88 2.43 -1.42 -6.46
N ARG A 89 3.60 -1.71 -5.88
CA ARG A 89 4.14 -3.08 -5.81
C ARG A 89 3.29 -4.00 -4.93
N PHE A 90 2.61 -3.47 -3.92
CA PHE A 90 1.71 -4.23 -3.04
C PHE A 90 0.29 -4.38 -3.60
N ALA A 91 -0.24 -3.36 -4.26
CA ALA A 91 -1.62 -3.37 -4.76
C ALA A 91 -1.90 -4.47 -5.80
N GLY A 92 -0.94 -4.72 -6.70
CA GLY A 92 -1.09 -5.74 -7.76
C GLY A 92 -1.31 -7.16 -7.22
N PRO A 93 -0.42 -7.68 -6.35
CA PRO A 93 -0.60 -8.98 -5.70
C PRO A 93 -1.88 -9.08 -4.87
N LEU A 94 -2.24 -8.03 -4.12
CA LEU A 94 -3.45 -8.01 -3.28
C LEU A 94 -4.74 -8.14 -4.11
N LEU A 95 -4.81 -7.46 -5.25
CA LEU A 95 -5.97 -7.56 -6.14
C LEU A 95 -6.13 -8.98 -6.72
N ARG A 96 -5.01 -9.60 -7.11
CA ARG A 96 -5.00 -11.00 -7.58
C ARG A 96 -5.43 -11.97 -6.47
N PHE A 97 -4.96 -11.74 -5.25
CA PHE A 97 -5.36 -12.52 -4.08
C PHE A 97 -6.87 -12.41 -3.82
N ARG A 98 -7.42 -11.18 -3.81
CA ARG A 98 -8.85 -10.95 -3.62
C ARG A 98 -9.71 -11.63 -4.69
N ALA A 99 -9.26 -11.61 -5.94
CA ALA A 99 -9.96 -12.31 -7.03
C ALA A 99 -9.96 -13.84 -6.80
N ALA A 100 -8.80 -14.43 -6.51
CA ALA A 100 -8.69 -15.86 -6.23
C ALA A 100 -9.55 -16.28 -5.02
N LEU A 101 -9.58 -15.47 -3.96
CA LEU A 101 -10.42 -15.73 -2.80
C LEU A 101 -11.92 -15.68 -3.13
N ALA A 102 -12.34 -14.74 -3.98
CA ALA A 102 -13.72 -14.66 -4.44
C ALA A 102 -14.11 -15.90 -5.26
N ASP A 103 -13.24 -16.36 -6.15
CA ASP A 103 -13.48 -17.56 -6.97
C ASP A 103 -13.58 -18.82 -6.09
N VAL A 104 -12.72 -18.98 -5.09
CA VAL A 104 -12.80 -20.09 -4.11
C VAL A 104 -14.10 -20.02 -3.31
N SER A 105 -14.50 -18.82 -2.86
CA SER A 105 -15.74 -18.65 -2.09
C SER A 105 -17.01 -18.97 -2.88
N ALA A 106 -16.94 -18.87 -4.22
CA ALA A 106 -18.02 -19.26 -5.12
C ALA A 106 -18.03 -20.76 -5.44
N GLY A 107 -17.09 -21.55 -4.88
CA GLY A 107 -16.98 -22.98 -5.14
C GLY A 107 -16.33 -23.32 -6.48
N HIS A 108 -15.71 -22.34 -7.16
CA HIS A 108 -14.93 -22.62 -8.37
C HIS A 108 -13.57 -23.23 -7.97
N SER A 109 -13.11 -24.23 -8.71
CA SER A 109 -11.72 -24.72 -8.56
C SER A 109 -10.77 -23.65 -9.09
N VAL A 110 -9.83 -23.22 -8.26
CA VAL A 110 -8.92 -22.10 -8.54
C VAL A 110 -7.50 -22.63 -8.69
N ALA A 111 -6.83 -22.26 -9.78
CA ALA A 111 -5.44 -22.63 -10.00
C ALA A 111 -4.53 -22.09 -8.87
N PRO A 112 -3.45 -22.80 -8.51
CA PRO A 112 -2.54 -22.40 -7.44
C PRO A 112 -2.04 -20.97 -7.61
N LEU A 113 -2.18 -20.16 -6.57
CA LEU A 113 -1.75 -18.78 -6.57
C LEU A 113 -0.21 -18.74 -6.48
N VAL A 114 0.43 -18.11 -7.46
CA VAL A 114 1.87 -17.88 -7.47
C VAL A 114 2.16 -16.40 -7.69
N PHE A 115 2.95 -15.82 -6.78
CA PHE A 115 3.47 -14.47 -6.89
C PHE A 115 4.94 -14.50 -7.31
N ARG A 116 5.40 -13.48 -8.04
CA ARG A 116 6.79 -13.36 -8.51
C ARG A 116 7.46 -12.19 -7.78
N ASN A 117 8.63 -12.42 -7.19
CA ASN A 117 9.54 -11.43 -6.61
C ASN A 117 9.12 -10.68 -5.32
N ASN A 118 8.41 -11.29 -4.38
CA ASN A 118 8.34 -10.71 -3.03
C ASN A 118 8.13 -11.80 -1.97
N ASP A 119 9.07 -11.94 -1.04
CA ASP A 119 9.04 -12.99 0.00
C ASP A 119 7.78 -12.89 0.87
N PHE A 120 7.28 -11.66 1.12
CA PHE A 120 6.05 -11.42 1.86
C PHE A 120 4.82 -12.10 1.23
N TRP A 121 4.72 -12.08 -0.10
CA TRP A 121 3.57 -12.64 -0.81
C TRP A 121 3.68 -14.14 -1.03
N GLN A 122 4.90 -14.71 -1.04
CA GLN A 122 5.08 -16.15 -1.22
C GLN A 122 4.47 -16.94 -0.07
N LYS A 123 4.71 -16.51 1.17
CA LYS A 123 4.13 -17.18 2.34
C LYS A 123 2.60 -17.13 2.31
N LEU A 124 2.03 -15.96 2.00
CA LEU A 124 0.57 -15.82 1.89
C LEU A 124 -0.02 -16.71 0.78
N ALA A 125 0.66 -16.81 -0.37
CA ALA A 125 0.25 -17.72 -1.44
C ALA A 125 0.34 -19.19 -1.03
N ALA A 126 1.39 -19.59 -0.33
CA ALA A 126 1.55 -20.96 0.18
C ALA A 126 0.43 -21.31 1.17
N ASP A 127 0.15 -20.42 2.14
CA ASP A 127 -0.91 -20.59 3.12
C ASP A 127 -2.29 -20.68 2.42
N PHE A 128 -2.54 -19.82 1.43
CA PHE A 128 -3.77 -19.85 0.63
C PHE A 128 -3.93 -21.16 -0.14
N ASN A 129 -2.89 -21.60 -0.87
CA ASN A 129 -2.94 -22.84 -1.65
C ASN A 129 -3.17 -24.06 -0.75
N SER A 130 -2.61 -24.07 0.46
CA SER A 130 -2.85 -25.12 1.46
C SER A 130 -4.31 -25.18 1.89
N VAL A 131 -4.94 -24.02 2.12
CA VAL A 131 -6.37 -23.94 2.45
C VAL A 131 -7.25 -24.41 1.29
N VAL A 132 -6.97 -23.96 0.06
CA VAL A 132 -7.70 -24.39 -1.14
C VAL A 132 -7.60 -25.90 -1.33
N GLY A 133 -6.40 -26.48 -1.24
CA GLY A 133 -6.20 -27.92 -1.36
C GLY A 133 -6.98 -28.73 -0.31
N ARG A 134 -7.11 -28.21 0.92
CA ARG A 134 -7.98 -28.83 1.95
C ARG A 134 -9.46 -28.72 1.60
N CYS A 135 -9.91 -27.56 1.12
CA CYS A 135 -11.31 -27.38 0.70
C CYS A 135 -11.66 -28.29 -0.47
N GLU A 136 -10.80 -28.40 -1.49
CA GLU A 136 -10.99 -29.31 -2.63
C GLU A 136 -11.00 -30.78 -2.16
N GLY A 137 -10.11 -31.16 -1.24
CA GLY A 137 -10.10 -32.50 -0.64
C GLY A 137 -11.32 -32.84 0.22
N LEU A 138 -11.99 -31.84 0.81
CA LEU A 138 -13.26 -32.02 1.54
C LEU A 138 -14.48 -32.09 0.61
N THR A 139 -14.37 -31.55 -0.60
CA THR A 139 -15.46 -31.52 -1.58
C THR A 139 -15.39 -32.71 -2.55
N ALA A 140 -14.25 -33.39 -2.61
CA ALA A 140 -14.12 -34.68 -3.29
C ALA A 140 -14.98 -35.72 -2.55
N PRO A 141 -15.98 -36.33 -3.21
CA PRO A 141 -16.88 -37.26 -2.55
C PRO A 141 -16.09 -38.45 -2.02
N ALA A 142 -16.38 -38.82 -0.78
CA ALA A 142 -15.97 -40.08 -0.18
C ALA A 142 -16.72 -41.25 -0.85
N ASP A 143 -16.57 -41.42 -2.16
CA ASP A 143 -17.10 -42.54 -2.93
C ASP A 143 -16.00 -43.57 -3.12
N CYS A 144 -15.69 -44.32 -2.06
CA CYS A 144 -15.11 -45.68 -2.18
C CYS A 144 -15.27 -46.49 -0.89
N HIS A 145 -16.49 -46.66 -0.38
CA HIS A 145 -16.77 -47.72 0.60
C HIS A 145 -18.27 -48.08 0.65
N ARG A 146 -18.80 -48.63 -0.44
CA ARG A 146 -20.02 -49.44 -0.44
C ARG A 146 -20.08 -50.19 -1.77
N ASP A 147 -19.49 -51.39 -1.79
CA ASP A 147 -19.88 -52.52 -2.63
C ASP A 147 -18.78 -53.59 -2.53
N ASN A 148 -18.70 -54.27 -1.36
CA ASN A 148 -18.22 -55.65 -1.31
C ASN A 148 -18.65 -56.35 0.00
N GLN A 149 -19.94 -56.34 0.29
CA GLN A 149 -20.56 -57.26 1.27
C GLN A 149 -21.91 -57.70 0.75
N SER A 150 -21.92 -58.49 -0.31
CA SER A 150 -23.04 -59.36 -0.70
C SER A 150 -22.64 -60.16 -1.92
N GLU A 151 -21.78 -61.18 -1.75
CA GLU A 151 -21.75 -62.39 -2.59
C GLU A 151 -20.62 -63.32 -2.11
N ALA A 152 -20.97 -64.25 -1.21
CA ALA A 152 -20.51 -65.65 -1.13
C ALA A 152 -20.95 -66.26 0.21
#